data_AF-A0A2S8YBH7-F1
#
_entry.id   AF-A0A2S8YBH7-F1
#
_cell.length_a   1.000
_cell.length_b   1.000
_cell.length_c   1.000
_cell.angle_alpha   90.00
_cell.angle_beta   90.00
_cell.angle_gamma   90.00
#
_symmetry.space_group_name_H-M   'P 1'
#
loop_
_entity.id
_entity.type
_entity.pdbx_description
1 polymer ?
#
loop_
_entity_poly.entity_id
_entity_poly.type
_entity_poly.pdbx_seq_one_letter_code
_entity_poly.pdbx_strand_id
1 'polypeptide(L)'
;MTWLLPPQLYQAAADIQSGELDAALNRVRQGESSQPFLDYARHRDFWVGYFRETHADQFNAMKVAYEAQVLEVHELYPDDNPDPTSMRIMALEHIYKNNERNLIESLTNRAGLEQPQP
;
A
#
# COMPACT_ATOMS: atom_id res chain seq x y z
N MET A 1 -2.27 45.93 -3.27
CA MET A 1 -2.13 45.67 -4.72
C MET A 1 -2.19 44.16 -4.89
N THR A 2 -3.40 43.64 -5.09
CA THR A 2 -3.71 42.21 -5.01
C THR A 2 -3.78 41.66 -6.42
N TRP A 3 -2.78 40.90 -6.84
CA TRP A 3 -2.76 40.24 -8.15
C TRP A 3 -3.68 39.02 -8.11
N LEU A 4 -4.99 39.23 -8.24
CA LEU A 4 -5.91 38.19 -8.66
C LEU A 4 -5.80 38.08 -10.19
N LEU A 5 -4.97 37.16 -10.67
CA LEU A 5 -5.03 36.74 -12.07
C LEU A 5 -6.35 35.96 -12.26
N PRO A 6 -7.24 36.35 -13.18
CA PRO A 6 -8.46 35.60 -13.43
C PRO A 6 -8.11 34.23 -14.04
N PRO A 7 -8.73 33.13 -13.58
CA PRO A 7 -8.42 31.75 -14.02
C PRO A 7 -8.56 31.52 -15.53
N GLN A 8 -9.23 32.43 -16.25
CA GLN A 8 -9.48 32.35 -17.70
C GLN A 8 -8.22 32.53 -18.58
N LEU A 9 -7.14 33.13 -18.07
CA LEU A 9 -5.93 33.38 -18.87
C LEU A 9 -5.12 32.10 -19.19
N TYR A 10 -5.16 31.09 -18.31
CA TYR A 10 -4.47 29.82 -18.56
C TYR A 10 -5.24 28.91 -19.53
N GLN A 11 -6.58 28.99 -19.55
CA GLN A 11 -7.42 28.17 -20.45
C GLN A 11 -7.19 28.55 -21.91
N ALA A 12 -7.12 29.84 -22.22
CA ALA A 12 -6.87 30.33 -23.58
C ALA A 12 -5.45 30.03 -24.08
N ALA A 13 -4.45 29.98 -23.18
CA ALA A 13 -3.07 29.66 -23.53
C ALA A 13 -2.83 28.16 -23.76
N ALA A 14 -3.71 27.30 -23.25
CA ALA A 14 -3.59 25.83 -23.30
C ALA A 14 -4.53 25.17 -24.32
N ASP A 15 -5.30 25.95 -25.09
CA ASP A 15 -6.29 25.47 -26.08
C ASP A 15 -7.31 24.47 -25.50
N ILE A 16 -7.69 24.65 -24.22
CA ILE A 16 -8.60 23.76 -23.50
C ILE A 16 -10.04 24.20 -23.80
N GLN A 17 -10.88 23.26 -24.27
CA GLN A 17 -12.28 23.56 -24.57
C GLN A 17 -13.13 23.74 -23.30
N SER A 18 -14.21 24.51 -23.44
CA SER A 18 -15.21 24.64 -22.36
C SER A 18 -15.78 23.27 -22.01
N GLY A 19 -15.61 22.84 -20.76
CA GLY A 19 -16.05 21.53 -20.25
C GLY A 19 -15.02 20.40 -20.36
N GLU A 20 -13.90 20.59 -21.05
CA GLU A 20 -12.82 19.59 -21.10
C GLU A 20 -12.15 19.41 -19.72
N LEU A 21 -11.99 20.51 -18.98
CA LEU A 21 -11.50 20.47 -17.60
C LEU A 21 -12.46 19.72 -16.67
N ASP A 22 -13.77 19.93 -16.81
CA ASP A 22 -14.79 19.24 -16.01
C ASP A 22 -14.82 17.74 -16.34
N ALA A 23 -14.69 17.38 -17.62
CA ALA A 23 -14.58 16.00 -18.06
C ALA A 23 -13.31 15.32 -17.51
N ALA A 24 -12.17 16.01 -17.56
CA ALA A 24 -10.90 15.52 -17.01
C ALA A 24 -11.00 15.34 -15.48
N LEU A 25 -11.56 16.32 -14.78
CA LEU A 25 -11.78 16.26 -13.33
C LEU A 25 -12.68 15.08 -12.95
N ASN A 26 -13.79 14.88 -13.66
CA ASN A 26 -14.69 13.76 -13.41
C ASN A 26 -14.00 12.41 -13.65
N ARG A 27 -13.18 12.30 -14.69
CA ARG A 27 -12.41 11.08 -14.98
C ARG A 27 -11.37 10.79 -13.89
N VAL A 28 -10.68 11.81 -13.39
CA VAL A 28 -9.73 11.67 -12.28
C VAL A 28 -10.47 11.20 -11.02
N ARG A 29 -11.56 11.86 -10.65
CA ARG A 29 -12.37 11.48 -9.47
C ARG A 29 -12.87 10.04 -9.54
N GLN A 30 -13.39 9.62 -10.70
CA GLN A 30 -13.83 8.24 -10.91
C GLN A 30 -12.66 7.24 -10.80
N GLY A 31 -11.48 7.62 -11.31
CA GLY A 31 -10.27 6.82 -11.18
C GLY A 31 -9.81 6.68 -9.73
N GLU A 32 -9.76 7.79 -8.99
CA GLU A 32 -9.36 7.83 -7.58
C GLU A 32 -10.32 7.08 -6.66
N SER A 33 -11.63 7.05 -6.98
CA SER A 33 -12.63 6.29 -6.23
C SER A 33 -12.67 4.79 -6.58
N SER A 34 -11.75 4.29 -7.40
CA SER A 34 -11.80 2.93 -7.95
C SER A 34 -10.80 1.97 -7.30
N GLN A 35 -11.11 0.67 -7.35
CA GLN A 35 -10.19 -0.39 -6.89
C GLN A 35 -8.79 -0.31 -7.54
N PRO A 36 -8.64 0.01 -8.84
CA PRO A 36 -7.33 0.28 -9.45
C PRO A 36 -6.47 1.33 -8.72
N PHE A 37 -7.09 2.35 -8.11
CA PHE A 37 -6.34 3.35 -7.35
C PHE A 37 -5.84 2.79 -6.02
N LEU A 38 -6.67 2.01 -5.31
CA LEU A 38 -6.24 1.28 -4.11
C LEU A 38 -5.12 0.28 -4.43
N ASP A 39 -5.22 -0.40 -5.57
CA ASP A 39 -4.21 -1.31 -6.07
C ASP A 39 -2.90 -0.60 -6.38
N TYR A 40 -2.97 0.61 -6.93
CA TYR A 40 -1.81 1.47 -7.12
C TYR A 40 -1.21 1.89 -5.79
N ALA A 41 -2.03 2.32 -4.82
CA ALA A 41 -1.59 2.89 -3.55
C ALA A 41 -0.82 1.86 -2.70
N ARG A 42 -1.28 0.61 -2.62
CA ARG A 42 -0.64 -0.45 -1.81
C ARG A 42 0.81 -0.79 -2.23
N HIS A 43 1.23 -0.38 -3.43
CA HIS A 43 2.60 -0.57 -3.93
C HIS A 43 3.49 0.67 -3.77
N ARG A 44 3.00 1.75 -3.15
CA ARG A 44 3.79 2.99 -2.98
C ARG A 44 4.58 2.96 -1.69
N ASP A 45 5.89 3.10 -1.80
CA ASP A 45 6.81 2.98 -0.67
C ASP A 45 6.49 3.93 0.49
N PHE A 46 6.12 5.19 0.19
CA PHE A 46 5.72 6.14 1.22
C PHE A 46 4.46 5.70 1.98
N TRP A 47 3.52 5.08 1.27
CA TRP A 47 2.24 4.63 1.82
C TRP A 47 2.42 3.38 2.69
N VAL A 48 3.25 2.45 2.21
CA VAL A 48 3.69 1.29 2.99
C VAL A 48 4.47 1.72 4.23
N GLY A 49 5.39 2.68 4.08
CA GLY A 49 6.16 3.27 5.18
C GLY A 49 5.25 3.87 6.25
N TYR A 50 4.27 4.68 5.84
CA TYR A 50 3.26 5.23 6.75
C TYR A 50 2.53 4.14 7.56
N PHE A 51 2.11 3.03 6.93
CA PHE A 51 1.47 1.94 7.67
C PHE A 51 2.42 1.20 8.60
N ARG A 52 3.68 1.00 8.20
CA ARG A 52 4.68 0.36 9.06
C ARG A 52 4.98 1.22 10.30
N GLU A 53 4.93 2.53 10.18
CA GLU A 53 5.11 3.45 11.31
C GLU A 53 3.87 3.51 12.20
N THR A 54 2.69 3.73 11.62
CA THR A 54 1.44 3.93 12.37
C THR A 54 0.84 2.66 12.96
N HIS A 55 1.16 1.50 12.38
CA HIS A 55 0.70 0.18 12.82
C HIS A 55 1.88 -0.73 13.21
N ALA A 56 2.95 -0.14 13.74
CA ALA A 56 4.20 -0.82 14.06
C ALA A 56 4.00 -2.08 14.90
N ASP A 57 3.10 -2.05 15.88
CA ASP A 57 2.81 -3.20 16.76
C ASP A 57 2.33 -4.43 15.99
N GLN A 58 1.50 -4.25 14.95
CA GLN A 58 0.97 -5.36 14.15
C GLN A 58 2.06 -5.98 13.28
N PHE A 59 2.89 -5.15 12.63
CA PHE A 59 4.02 -5.63 11.85
C PHE A 59 5.07 -6.31 12.74
N ASN A 60 5.36 -5.74 13.91
CA ASN A 60 6.32 -6.31 14.85
C ASN A 60 5.82 -7.66 15.39
N ALA A 61 4.54 -7.79 15.71
CA ALA A 61 3.96 -9.06 16.12
C ALA A 61 4.12 -10.15 15.06
N MET A 62 3.91 -9.82 13.77
CA MET A 62 4.16 -10.75 12.66
C MET A 62 5.64 -11.16 12.56
N LYS A 63 6.55 -10.20 12.75
CA LYS A 63 7.99 -10.46 12.70
C LYS A 63 8.45 -11.36 13.84
N VAL A 64 8.02 -11.06 15.07
CA VAL A 64 8.32 -11.87 16.25
C VAL A 64 7.78 -13.29 16.09
N ALA A 65 6.56 -13.46 15.57
CA ALA A 65 5.99 -14.78 15.32
C ALA A 65 6.80 -15.57 14.27
N TYR A 66 7.24 -14.91 13.19
CA TYR A 66 8.09 -15.52 12.18
C TYR A 66 9.45 -15.95 12.77
N GLU A 67 10.11 -15.08 13.53
CA GLU A 67 11.40 -15.39 14.16
C GLU A 67 11.28 -16.57 15.14
N ALA A 68 10.20 -16.63 15.93
CA ALA A 68 9.91 -17.76 16.80
C ALA A 68 9.74 -19.07 16.02
N GLN A 69 9.02 -19.06 14.89
CA GLN A 69 8.84 -20.23 14.03
C GLN A 69 10.17 -20.69 13.40
N VAL A 70 11.04 -19.76 13.03
CA VAL A 70 12.38 -20.10 12.51
C VAL A 70 13.23 -20.79 13.57
N LEU A 71 13.19 -20.30 14.82
CA LEU A 71 13.89 -20.96 15.94
C LEU A 71 13.32 -22.36 16.18
N GLU A 72 12.00 -22.50 16.17
CA GLU A 72 11.30 -23.79 16.37
C GLU A 72 11.69 -24.83 15.30
N VAL A 73 11.97 -24.42 14.04
CA VAL A 73 12.47 -25.35 13.01
C VAL A 73 13.76 -26.05 13.47
N HIS A 74 14.68 -25.33 14.11
CA HIS A 74 15.93 -25.92 14.59
C HIS A 74 15.72 -26.82 15.81
N GLU A 75 14.73 -26.52 16.65
CA GLU A 75 14.40 -27.32 17.82
C GLU A 75 13.68 -28.63 17.44
N LEU A 76 12.78 -28.57 16.46
CA LEU A 76 12.01 -29.73 16.00
C LEU A 76 12.83 -30.68 15.11
N TYR A 77 13.84 -30.16 14.42
CA TYR A 77 14.67 -30.92 13.48
C TYR A 77 16.17 -30.74 13.74
N PRO A 78 16.68 -31.15 14.92
CA PRO A 78 18.07 -30.90 15.30
C PRO A 78 19.10 -31.65 14.44
N ASP A 79 18.71 -32.80 13.86
CA ASP A 79 19.56 -33.67 13.03
C ASP A 79 19.33 -33.47 11.52
N ASP A 80 18.49 -32.51 11.12
CA ASP A 80 18.21 -32.28 9.70
C ASP A 80 19.45 -31.74 8.97
N ASN A 81 19.64 -32.23 7.73
CA ASN A 81 20.61 -31.66 6.81
C ASN A 81 20.23 -30.20 6.48
N PRO A 82 21.18 -29.30 6.12
CA PRO A 82 20.88 -27.89 5.87
C PRO A 82 19.84 -27.64 4.78
N ASP A 83 19.69 -28.53 3.80
CA ASP A 83 18.76 -28.38 2.67
C ASP A 83 17.28 -28.41 3.10
N PRO A 84 16.76 -29.45 3.78
CA PRO A 84 15.42 -29.45 4.38
C PRO A 84 15.13 -28.26 5.30
N THR A 85 16.09 -27.88 6.15
CA THR A 85 15.96 -26.74 7.06
C THR A 85 15.79 -25.43 6.29
N SER A 86 16.62 -25.22 5.27
CA SER A 86 16.54 -24.04 4.41
C SER A 86 15.19 -23.96 3.68
N MET A 87 14.68 -25.08 3.16
CA MET A 87 13.36 -25.10 2.50
C MET A 87 12.22 -24.71 3.45
N ARG A 88 12.24 -25.18 4.70
CA ARG A 88 11.23 -24.82 5.71
C ARG A 88 11.31 -23.33 6.04
N ILE A 89 12.50 -22.79 6.26
CA ILE A 89 12.70 -21.36 6.55
C ILE A 89 12.23 -20.49 5.37
N MET A 90 12.52 -20.88 4.13
CA MET A 90 12.02 -20.17 2.95
C MET A 90 10.49 -20.17 2.86
N ALA A 91 9.84 -21.30 3.21
CA ALA A 91 8.38 -21.37 3.25
C ALA A 91 7.80 -20.43 4.33
N LEU A 92 8.42 -20.38 5.52
CA LEU A 92 8.05 -19.44 6.57
C LEU A 92 8.22 -17.97 6.12
N GLU A 93 9.32 -17.66 5.43
CA GLU A 93 9.57 -16.31 4.91
C GLU A 93 8.51 -15.91 3.87
N HIS A 94 8.12 -16.84 2.99
CA HIS A 94 7.06 -16.59 2.02
C HIS A 94 5.71 -16.32 2.70
N ILE A 95 5.37 -17.09 3.74
CA ILE A 95 4.16 -16.89 4.55
C ILE A 95 4.19 -15.51 5.22
N TYR A 96 5.31 -15.17 5.87
CA TYR A 96 5.50 -13.88 6.53
C TYR A 96 5.29 -12.72 5.55
N LYS A 97 5.97 -12.74 4.38
CA LYS A 97 5.82 -11.72 3.33
C LYS A 97 4.41 -11.64 2.78
N ASN A 98 3.69 -12.76 2.71
CA ASN A 98 2.29 -12.76 2.28
C ASN A 98 1.37 -12.12 3.32
N ASN A 99 1.60 -12.40 4.61
CA ASN A 99 0.85 -11.80 5.71
C ASN A 99 1.03 -10.27 5.76
N GLU A 100 2.27 -9.78 5.57
CA GLU A 100 2.52 -8.34 5.47
C GLU A 100 1.77 -7.70 4.30
N ARG A 101 1.78 -8.34 3.12
CA ARG A 101 1.02 -7.84 1.95
C ARG A 101 -0.47 -7.77 2.22
N ASN A 102 -1.03 -8.81 2.83
CA ASN A 102 -2.46 -8.86 3.18
C ASN A 102 -2.83 -7.77 4.19
N LEU A 103 -1.95 -7.48 5.16
CA LEU A 103 -2.15 -6.38 6.10
C LEU A 103 -2.16 -5.03 5.38
N ILE A 104 -1.18 -4.77 4.51
CA ILE A 104 -1.12 -3.52 3.72
C ILE A 104 -2.37 -3.35 2.86
N GLU A 105 -2.85 -4.41 2.22
CA GLU A 105 -4.10 -4.40 1.45
C GLU A 105 -5.30 -4.04 2.31
N SER A 106 -5.47 -4.71 3.45
CA SER A 106 -6.55 -4.44 4.40
C SER A 106 -6.53 -2.99 4.89
N LEU A 107 -5.35 -2.50 5.29
CA LEU A 107 -5.17 -1.12 5.76
C LEU A 107 -5.45 -0.09 4.65
N THR A 108 -5.03 -0.38 3.41
CA THR A 108 -5.30 0.49 2.25
C THR A 108 -6.79 0.56 1.94
N ASN A 109 -7.48 -0.59 1.93
CA ASN A 109 -8.92 -0.65 1.70
C ASN A 109 -9.69 0.10 2.79
N ARG A 110 -9.32 -0.07 4.07
CA ARG A 110 -9.93 0.65 5.18
C ARG A 110 -9.73 2.16 5.06
N ALA A 111 -8.51 2.60 4.76
CA ALA A 111 -8.22 4.02 4.54
C ALA A 111 -9.04 4.61 3.38
N GLY A 112 -9.29 3.83 2.32
CA GLY A 112 -10.18 4.24 1.21
C GLY A 112 -11.66 4.34 1.60
N LEU A 113 -12.13 3.53 2.54
CA LEU A 113 -13.50 3.57 3.05
C LEU A 113 -13.75 4.69 4.08
N GLU A 114 -12.71 5.07 4.83
CA GLU A 114 -12.78 6.13 5.85
C GLU A 114 -12.73 7.55 5.27
N GLN A 115 -12.46 7.71 3.96
CA GLN A 115 -12.52 9.02 3.33
C GLN A 115 -13.98 9.47 3.17
N PRO A 116 -14.38 10.65 3.70
CA PRO A 116 -15.68 11.21 3.41
C PRO A 116 -15.82 11.36 1.90
N GLN A 117 -16.89 10.80 1.34
CA GLN A 117 -17.26 11.06 -0.05
C GLN A 117 -17.41 12.58 -0.24
N PRO A 118 -16.83 13.16 -1.31
CA PRO A 118 -16.93 14.59 -1.57
C PRO A 118 -18.37 15.08 -1.75
#